data_AF-A0A1V4YCW7-F1
#
_entry.id   AF-A0A1V4YCW7-F1
#
_cell.length_a   1.000
_cell.length_b   1.000
_cell.length_c   1.000
_cell.angle_alpha   90.00
_cell.angle_beta   90.00
_cell.angle_gamma   90.00
#
_symmetry.space_group_name_H-M   'P 1'
#
loop_
_entity.id
_entity.type
_entity.pdbx_description
1 polymer ?
#
loop_
_entity_poly.entity_id
_entity_poly.type
_entity_poly.pdbx_seq_one_letter_code
_entity_poly.pdbx_strand_id
1 'polypeptide(L)'
;MFSANEKNILQVASALKLPYWWVEMVAIEYLNCREFATRDEIWTFNFDLISKEDLIKAVRTRKIVVSSPIIHYPPLVKSLLKSLENYFLGRNDDIEGFVTEGSVSRDDFPNEVEFIDFWDPKLSFSEYFQVHDDGRFWQWKIAKLTPIKGETYSKWSSSEIDLTPINEMEVKLKNLRDNIIKPGKQGHAEFKLEVKGYYRELKSIRTGIFSNLWKIHLKNKDYWIRSRK
;
A
#
# COMPACT_ATOMS: atom_id res chain seq x y z
N MET A 1 -4.18 13.88 -13.04
CA MET A 1 -3.49 13.84 -14.34
C MET A 1 -2.33 12.88 -14.13
N PHE A 2 -2.43 11.64 -14.63
CA PHE A 2 -1.43 10.59 -14.37
C PHE A 2 -0.06 11.05 -14.87
N SER A 3 0.98 10.81 -14.06
CA SER A 3 2.35 11.16 -14.44
C SER A 3 2.74 10.38 -15.70
N ALA A 4 3.66 10.90 -16.52
CA ALA A 4 4.11 10.23 -17.74
C ALA A 4 4.67 8.80 -17.51
N ASN A 5 4.94 8.44 -16.25
CA ASN A 5 5.60 7.22 -15.82
C ASN A 5 4.64 6.00 -15.69
N GLU A 6 3.32 6.16 -15.77
CA GLU A 6 2.36 5.07 -15.43
C GLU A 6 1.82 4.28 -16.63
N LYS A 7 2.33 4.55 -17.84
CA LYS A 7 1.83 3.94 -19.08
C LYS A 7 1.87 2.41 -19.05
N ASN A 8 2.93 1.82 -18.50
CA ASN A 8 3.07 0.37 -18.39
C ASN A 8 2.03 -0.25 -17.43
N ILE A 9 1.74 0.42 -16.32
CA ILE A 9 0.74 -0.02 -15.33
C ILE A 9 -0.65 -0.04 -15.99
N LEU A 10 -1.04 1.04 -16.66
CA LEU A 10 -2.32 1.13 -17.38
C LEU A 10 -2.46 0.03 -18.45
N GLN A 11 -1.43 -0.19 -19.25
CA GLN A 11 -1.45 -1.22 -20.28
C GLN A 11 -1.57 -2.63 -19.69
N VAL A 12 -0.84 -2.94 -18.61
CA VAL A 12 -0.90 -4.25 -17.97
C VAL A 12 -2.25 -4.45 -17.28
N ALA A 13 -2.76 -3.45 -16.57
CA ALA A 13 -4.08 -3.48 -15.95
C ALA A 13 -5.18 -3.75 -16.98
N SER A 14 -5.16 -3.05 -18.12
CA SER A 14 -6.09 -3.28 -19.22
C SER A 14 -5.95 -4.68 -19.83
N ALA A 15 -4.72 -5.09 -20.17
CA ALA A 15 -4.45 -6.38 -20.82
C ALA A 15 -4.82 -7.59 -19.96
N LEU A 16 -4.57 -7.50 -18.65
CA LEU A 16 -4.91 -8.57 -17.70
C LEU A 16 -6.34 -8.44 -17.17
N LYS A 17 -7.07 -7.38 -17.54
CA LYS A 17 -8.37 -7.02 -16.95
C LYS A 17 -8.25 -7.07 -15.42
N LEU A 18 -7.41 -6.23 -14.84
CA LEU A 18 -7.28 -6.04 -13.39
C LEU A 18 -7.46 -4.56 -13.03
N PRO A 19 -7.84 -4.24 -11.79
CA PRO A 19 -7.88 -2.85 -11.34
C PRO A 19 -6.49 -2.21 -11.41
N TYR A 20 -6.44 -0.93 -11.81
CA TYR A 20 -5.19 -0.15 -11.89
C TYR A 20 -4.44 -0.17 -10.55
N TRP A 21 -5.14 0.10 -9.45
CA TRP A 21 -4.58 0.15 -8.10
C TRP A 21 -3.85 -1.15 -7.71
N TRP A 22 -4.35 -2.33 -8.16
CA TRP A 22 -3.71 -3.60 -7.84
C TRP A 22 -2.36 -3.73 -8.54
N VAL A 23 -2.33 -3.42 -9.84
CA VAL A 23 -1.11 -3.49 -10.66
C VAL A 23 -0.06 -2.51 -10.14
N GLU A 24 -0.50 -1.31 -9.78
CA GLU A 24 0.35 -0.27 -9.18
C GLU A 24 0.92 -0.70 -7.82
N MET A 25 0.08 -1.18 -6.90
CA MET A 25 0.54 -1.64 -5.59
C MET A 25 1.48 -2.84 -5.70
N VAL A 26 1.27 -3.75 -6.66
CA VAL A 26 2.22 -4.83 -6.94
C VAL A 26 3.55 -4.28 -7.46
N ALA A 27 3.54 -3.29 -8.35
CA ALA A 27 4.76 -2.66 -8.84
C ALA A 27 5.55 -2.00 -7.70
N ILE A 28 4.86 -1.19 -6.89
CA ILE A 28 5.41 -0.49 -5.72
C ILE A 28 5.99 -1.50 -4.71
N GLU A 29 5.27 -2.57 -4.42
CA GLU A 29 5.65 -3.52 -3.38
C GLU A 29 6.81 -4.43 -3.81
N TYR A 30 6.80 -4.94 -5.04
CA TYR A 30 7.65 -6.07 -5.43
C TYR A 30 8.76 -5.73 -6.42
N LEU A 31 8.65 -4.62 -7.14
CA LEU A 31 9.56 -4.26 -8.22
C LEU A 31 10.40 -3.03 -7.90
N ASN A 32 11.45 -2.82 -8.70
CA ASN A 32 12.36 -1.70 -8.54
C ASN A 32 11.88 -0.48 -9.33
N CYS A 33 10.84 0.19 -8.83
CA CYS A 33 10.30 1.43 -9.41
C CYS A 33 10.86 2.70 -8.77
N ARG A 34 11.98 2.63 -8.04
CA ARG A 34 12.48 3.77 -7.25
C ARG A 34 13.88 4.16 -7.65
N GLU A 35 14.08 5.45 -7.78
CA GLU A 35 15.40 6.06 -7.72
C GLU A 35 15.65 6.56 -6.30
N PHE A 36 16.85 6.33 -5.77
CA PHE A 36 17.16 6.63 -4.37
C PHE A 36 18.03 7.87 -4.24
N ALA A 37 17.63 8.76 -3.33
CA ALA A 37 18.32 9.99 -2.96
C ALA A 37 18.71 10.85 -4.19
N THR A 38 17.87 10.92 -5.22
CA THR A 38 18.18 11.68 -6.45
C THR A 38 17.80 13.15 -6.36
N ARG A 39 17.04 13.55 -5.34
CA ARG A 39 16.52 14.91 -5.12
C ARG A 39 16.53 15.26 -3.62
N ASP A 40 15.60 16.08 -3.19
CA ASP A 40 15.37 16.46 -1.78
C ASP A 40 14.64 15.38 -0.96
N GLU A 41 14.41 14.20 -1.54
CA GLU A 41 13.74 13.07 -0.92
C GLU A 41 14.62 11.82 -0.97
N ILE A 42 14.36 10.87 -0.07
CA ILE A 42 15.10 9.60 -0.04
C ILE A 42 14.74 8.70 -1.24
N TRP A 43 13.59 8.94 -1.89
CA TRP A 43 13.16 8.19 -3.07
C TRP A 43 12.38 9.08 -4.04
N THR A 44 12.34 8.69 -5.31
CA THR A 44 11.37 9.16 -6.31
C THR A 44 10.90 7.99 -7.17
N PHE A 45 9.62 7.95 -7.55
CA PHE A 45 9.12 6.90 -8.43
C PHE A 45 9.62 7.10 -9.87
N ASN A 46 10.17 6.04 -10.44
CA ASN A 46 10.50 5.90 -11.84
C ASN A 46 10.03 4.50 -12.29
N PHE A 47 8.80 4.43 -12.80
CA PHE A 47 8.19 3.18 -13.27
C PHE A 47 8.72 2.75 -14.65
N ASP A 48 9.47 3.60 -15.36
CA ASP A 48 10.17 3.22 -16.59
C ASP A 48 11.32 2.22 -16.31
N LEU A 49 11.75 2.13 -15.05
CA LEU A 49 12.70 1.10 -14.60
C LEU A 49 12.11 -0.33 -14.62
N ILE A 50 10.80 -0.46 -14.82
CA ILE A 50 10.10 -1.74 -14.84
C ILE A 50 9.74 -2.11 -16.27
N SER A 51 10.25 -3.26 -16.72
CA SER A 51 9.81 -3.87 -17.98
C SER A 51 8.36 -4.33 -17.87
N LYS A 52 7.63 -4.29 -18.98
CA LYS A 52 6.24 -4.77 -19.04
C LYS A 52 6.16 -6.25 -18.67
N GLU A 53 7.14 -7.04 -19.09
CA GLU A 53 7.26 -8.47 -18.83
C GLU A 53 7.43 -8.76 -17.32
N ASP A 54 8.31 -8.01 -16.64
CA ASP A 54 8.50 -8.15 -15.20
C ASP A 54 7.25 -7.74 -14.42
N LEU A 55 6.55 -6.70 -14.86
CA LEU A 55 5.28 -6.29 -14.25
C LEU A 55 4.21 -7.37 -14.41
N ILE A 56 4.02 -7.92 -15.62
CA ILE A 56 3.09 -9.02 -15.87
C ILE A 56 3.44 -10.23 -14.98
N LYS A 57 4.74 -10.59 -14.91
CA LYS A 57 5.21 -11.69 -14.08
C LYS A 57 4.92 -11.44 -12.60
N ALA A 58 5.19 -10.25 -12.09
CA ALA A 58 4.92 -9.90 -10.71
C ALA A 58 3.42 -9.97 -10.39
N VAL A 59 2.57 -9.35 -11.21
CA VAL A 59 1.11 -9.34 -11.03
C VAL A 59 0.50 -10.75 -11.03
N ARG A 60 1.06 -11.67 -11.82
CA ARG A 60 0.58 -13.06 -11.88
C ARG A 60 1.05 -13.91 -10.71
N THR A 61 2.19 -13.60 -10.12
CA THR A 61 2.84 -14.45 -9.10
C THR A 61 2.68 -13.92 -7.68
N ARG A 62 2.51 -12.61 -7.52
CA ARG A 62 2.34 -11.95 -6.23
C ARG A 62 0.86 -11.82 -5.94
N LYS A 63 0.47 -12.36 -4.79
CA LYS A 63 -0.93 -12.47 -4.38
C LYS A 63 -1.34 -11.48 -3.30
N ILE A 64 -0.40 -10.80 -2.66
CA ILE A 64 -0.67 -9.97 -1.47
C ILE A 64 -0.09 -8.59 -1.67
N VAL A 65 -0.80 -7.55 -1.23
CA VAL A 65 -0.23 -6.23 -0.97
C VAL A 65 -0.73 -5.75 0.39
N VAL A 66 0.03 -4.89 1.05
CA VAL A 66 -0.41 -4.18 2.26
C VAL A 66 -0.50 -2.72 1.87
N SER A 67 -1.73 -2.26 1.64
CA SER A 67 -2.05 -0.88 1.27
C SER A 67 -3.21 -0.36 2.09
N SER A 68 -3.53 0.92 1.90
CA SER A 68 -4.70 1.59 2.44
C SER A 68 -5.97 0.75 2.18
N PRO A 69 -6.95 0.78 3.10
CA PRO A 69 -8.13 -0.05 3.01
C PRO A 69 -8.91 0.23 1.72
N ILE A 70 -9.35 -0.82 1.04
CA ILE A 70 -10.34 -0.73 -0.04
C ILE A 70 -11.70 -0.48 0.59
N ILE A 71 -12.40 0.52 0.07
CA ILE A 71 -13.73 0.90 0.52
C ILE A 71 -14.77 0.59 -0.56
N HIS A 72 -15.91 0.07 -0.12
CA HIS A 72 -17.06 -0.15 -0.98
C HIS A 72 -17.87 1.15 -1.08
N TYR A 73 -17.97 1.71 -2.29
CA TYR A 73 -18.86 2.83 -2.53
C TYR A 73 -20.26 2.34 -2.88
N PRO A 74 -21.32 2.83 -2.20
CA PRO A 74 -22.67 2.55 -2.63
C PRO A 74 -22.92 3.13 -4.04
N PRO A 75 -23.87 2.56 -4.82
CA PRO A 75 -24.20 3.04 -6.15
C PRO A 75 -24.47 4.56 -6.17
N LEU A 76 -23.81 5.25 -7.10
CA LEU A 76 -23.72 6.73 -7.21
C LEU A 76 -25.04 7.48 -7.02
N VAL A 77 -26.18 6.89 -7.37
CA VAL A 77 -27.50 7.55 -7.33
C VAL A 77 -27.96 7.88 -5.90
N LYS A 78 -27.66 7.03 -4.91
CA LYS A 78 -28.03 7.29 -3.51
C LYS A 78 -26.95 8.07 -2.75
N SER A 79 -25.68 7.89 -3.12
CA SER A 79 -24.56 8.51 -2.40
C SER A 79 -24.36 9.97 -2.78
N LEU A 80 -24.60 10.36 -4.04
CA LEU A 80 -24.39 11.74 -4.50
C LEU A 80 -25.36 12.72 -3.83
N LEU A 81 -26.63 12.35 -3.72
CA LEU A 81 -27.66 13.16 -3.04
C LEU A 81 -27.34 13.32 -1.55
N LYS A 82 -26.92 12.23 -0.89
CA LYS A 82 -26.58 12.24 0.54
C LYS A 82 -25.27 12.98 0.83
N SER A 83 -24.27 12.88 -0.06
CA SER A 83 -23.02 13.64 0.02
C SER A 83 -23.24 15.14 -0.20
N LEU A 84 -24.12 15.52 -1.13
CA LEU A 84 -24.52 16.93 -1.31
C LEU A 84 -25.26 17.44 -0.08
N GLU A 85 -26.18 16.66 0.46
CA GLU A 85 -26.93 17.01 1.68
C GLU A 85 -26.00 17.19 2.89
N ASN A 86 -25.04 16.29 3.11
CA ASN A 86 -24.04 16.40 4.17
C ASN A 86 -23.11 17.61 4.00
N TYR A 87 -22.70 17.91 2.76
CA TYR A 87 -21.90 19.09 2.43
C TYR A 87 -22.65 20.40 2.72
N PHE A 88 -23.94 20.49 2.35
CA PHE A 88 -24.77 21.66 2.63
C PHE A 88 -25.15 21.81 4.11
N LEU A 89 -25.24 20.71 4.85
CA LEU A 89 -25.60 20.71 6.27
C LEU A 89 -24.38 20.81 7.21
N GLY A 90 -23.15 20.89 6.67
CA GLY A 90 -21.93 20.96 7.48
C GLY A 90 -21.71 19.74 8.37
N ARG A 91 -22.32 18.61 8.01
CA ARG A 91 -22.15 17.35 8.73
C ARG A 91 -20.91 16.68 8.19
N ASN A 92 -19.82 16.81 8.95
CA ASN A 92 -18.57 16.08 8.78
C ASN A 92 -18.75 14.61 9.19
N ASP A 93 -19.81 13.97 8.71
CA ASP A 93 -19.90 12.53 8.75
C ASP A 93 -19.07 12.05 7.56
N ASP A 94 -18.03 11.31 7.88
CA ASP A 94 -17.13 10.62 6.96
C ASP A 94 -17.88 10.16 5.71
N ILE A 95 -17.23 10.26 4.54
CA ILE A 95 -17.69 9.54 3.36
C ILE A 95 -17.61 8.05 3.74
N GLU A 96 -18.66 7.51 4.36
CA GLU A 96 -18.73 6.14 4.88
C GLU A 96 -18.82 5.16 3.69
N GLY A 97 -17.69 4.96 3.02
CA GLY A 97 -17.41 3.69 2.40
C GLY A 97 -17.20 2.67 3.50
N PHE A 98 -18.00 1.60 3.52
CA PHE A 98 -17.83 0.55 4.51
C PHE A 98 -16.53 -0.21 4.20
N VAL A 99 -15.51 -0.06 5.04
CA VAL A 99 -14.32 -0.94 5.01
C VAL A 99 -14.77 -2.32 5.47
N THR A 100 -14.97 -3.23 4.53
CA THR A 100 -15.42 -4.60 4.83
C THR A 100 -14.27 -5.59 4.73
N GLU A 101 -14.36 -6.65 5.54
CA GLU A 101 -13.49 -7.82 5.44
C GLU A 101 -14.16 -8.91 4.60
N GLY A 102 -13.36 -9.66 3.86
CA GLY A 102 -13.82 -10.71 2.95
C GLY A 102 -13.64 -10.36 1.49
N SER A 103 -14.56 -10.84 0.65
CA SER A 103 -14.51 -10.60 -0.80
C SER A 103 -14.78 -9.13 -1.11
N VAL A 104 -13.94 -8.56 -1.96
CA VAL A 104 -14.00 -7.16 -2.42
C VAL A 104 -14.30 -7.14 -3.92
N SER A 105 -15.09 -6.15 -4.36
CA SER A 105 -15.38 -5.97 -5.79
C SER A 105 -14.14 -5.47 -6.52
N ARG A 106 -14.09 -5.74 -7.82
CA ARG A 106 -13.09 -5.14 -8.71
C ARG A 106 -13.30 -3.65 -8.94
N ASP A 107 -14.51 -3.19 -8.70
CA ASP A 107 -14.93 -1.79 -8.85
C ASP A 107 -14.70 -0.98 -7.56
N ASP A 108 -14.34 -1.65 -6.46
CA ASP A 108 -13.95 -0.98 -5.22
C ASP A 108 -12.51 -0.43 -5.34
N PHE A 109 -12.22 0.65 -4.62
CA PHE A 109 -10.93 1.34 -4.68
C PHE A 109 -10.38 1.69 -3.29
N PRO A 110 -9.05 1.84 -3.14
CA PRO A 110 -8.42 2.29 -1.90
C PRO A 110 -9.00 3.63 -1.42
N ASN A 111 -9.23 3.77 -0.11
CA ASN A 111 -9.75 4.97 0.55
C ASN A 111 -8.83 6.18 0.36
N GLU A 112 -7.53 5.94 0.19
CA GLU A 112 -6.56 6.98 -0.11
C GLU A 112 -6.45 7.13 -1.63
N VAL A 113 -7.21 8.08 -2.17
CA VAL A 113 -6.99 8.66 -3.51
C VAL A 113 -5.97 9.82 -3.41
N GLU A 114 -5.21 9.93 -2.31
CA GLU A 114 -4.09 10.86 -2.25
C GLU A 114 -2.92 10.28 -3.05
N PHE A 115 -2.55 11.02 -4.09
CA PHE A 115 -1.61 10.63 -5.12
C PHE A 115 -0.26 10.21 -4.51
N ILE A 116 0.26 9.09 -5.01
CA ILE A 116 1.59 8.51 -4.80
C ILE A 116 2.75 9.53 -4.96
N ASP A 117 2.44 10.71 -5.51
CA ASP A 117 3.31 11.88 -5.61
C ASP A 117 3.84 12.40 -4.25
N PHE A 118 3.21 12.06 -3.12
CA PHE A 118 3.62 12.57 -1.79
C PHE A 118 4.22 11.51 -0.85
N TRP A 119 3.91 10.23 -1.03
CA TRP A 119 4.32 9.18 -0.11
C TRP A 119 4.48 7.83 -0.79
N ASP A 120 5.57 7.11 -0.47
CA ASP A 120 5.78 5.75 -0.94
C ASP A 120 5.06 4.78 0.00
N PRO A 121 3.98 4.11 -0.46
CA PRO A 121 3.19 3.23 0.40
C PRO A 121 4.01 2.10 1.04
N LYS A 122 5.13 1.70 0.42
CA LYS A 122 6.02 0.66 0.95
C LYS A 122 6.67 1.05 2.27
N LEU A 123 6.90 2.36 2.48
CA LEU A 123 7.51 2.92 3.69
C LEU A 123 6.59 2.89 4.91
N SER A 124 5.29 2.64 4.70
CA SER A 124 4.32 2.50 5.78
C SER A 124 3.79 1.07 5.89
N PHE A 125 3.00 0.83 6.93
CA PHE A 125 2.15 -0.33 7.07
C PHE A 125 0.67 0.09 7.02
N SER A 126 -0.22 -0.88 7.08
CA SER A 126 -1.67 -0.64 7.03
C SER A 126 -2.40 -1.53 8.01
N GLU A 127 -3.56 -1.07 8.47
CA GLU A 127 -4.49 -1.89 9.23
C GLU A 127 -5.02 -3.07 8.42
N TYR A 128 -5.00 -2.98 7.10
CA TYR A 128 -5.56 -3.97 6.18
C TYR A 128 -4.52 -4.46 5.18
N PHE A 129 -4.75 -5.67 4.67
CA PHE A 129 -4.03 -6.20 3.52
C PHE A 129 -5.00 -6.76 2.49
N GLN A 130 -4.57 -6.72 1.24
CA GLN A 130 -5.38 -7.10 0.08
C GLN A 130 -4.76 -8.31 -0.58
N VAL A 131 -5.62 -9.22 -1.05
CA VAL A 131 -5.21 -10.46 -1.69
C VAL A 131 -5.92 -10.64 -3.02
N HIS A 132 -5.17 -10.97 -4.07
CA HIS A 132 -5.71 -11.47 -5.32
C HIS A 132 -5.54 -12.99 -5.38
N ASP A 133 -6.64 -13.72 -5.22
CA ASP A 133 -6.64 -15.18 -5.19
C ASP A 133 -7.84 -15.75 -5.93
N ASP A 134 -7.58 -16.75 -6.78
CA ASP A 134 -8.56 -17.39 -7.67
C ASP A 134 -9.40 -16.39 -8.48
N GLY A 135 -8.78 -15.32 -8.97
CA GLY A 135 -9.43 -14.28 -9.79
C GLY A 135 -10.34 -13.34 -8.99
N ARG A 136 -10.29 -13.38 -7.66
CA ARG A 136 -11.07 -12.53 -6.76
C ARG A 136 -10.17 -11.71 -5.85
N PHE A 137 -10.67 -10.54 -5.45
CA PHE A 137 -10.02 -9.70 -4.46
C PHE A 137 -10.59 -9.98 -3.08
N TRP A 138 -9.71 -9.96 -2.09
CA TRP A 138 -10.04 -10.12 -0.69
C TRP A 138 -9.35 -9.03 0.12
N GLN A 139 -9.96 -8.66 1.23
CA GLN A 139 -9.38 -7.74 2.21
C GLN A 139 -9.58 -8.27 3.62
N TRP A 140 -8.55 -8.13 4.45
CA TRP A 140 -8.59 -8.55 5.84
C TRP A 140 -7.92 -7.51 6.71
N LYS A 141 -8.49 -7.28 7.90
CA LYS A 141 -7.83 -6.50 8.93
C LYS A 141 -6.72 -7.35 9.54
N ILE A 142 -5.56 -6.73 9.77
CA ILE A 142 -4.39 -7.41 10.33
C ILE A 142 -3.74 -6.65 11.47
N ALA A 143 -3.84 -5.32 11.47
CA ALA A 143 -3.13 -4.50 12.43
C ALA A 143 -4.01 -3.37 12.96
N LYS A 144 -3.52 -2.75 14.03
CA LYS A 144 -4.04 -1.50 14.58
C LYS A 144 -2.88 -0.55 14.83
N LEU A 145 -3.08 0.71 14.48
CA LEU A 145 -2.15 1.77 14.83
C LEU A 145 -2.53 2.32 16.21
N THR A 146 -1.62 2.24 17.17
CA THR A 146 -1.87 2.71 18.53
C THR A 146 -0.94 3.89 18.86
N PRO A 147 -1.47 5.06 19.24
CA PRO A 147 -0.64 6.18 19.70
C PRO A 147 0.18 5.78 20.93
N ILE A 148 1.46 6.12 20.97
CA ILE A 148 2.27 5.95 22.18
C ILE A 148 2.16 7.23 23.01
N LYS A 149 1.79 7.10 24.28
CA LYS A 149 1.64 8.24 25.18
C LYS A 149 2.98 8.97 25.34
N GLY A 150 3.01 10.26 24.98
CA GLY A 150 4.18 11.13 25.12
C GLY A 150 5.10 11.14 23.90
N GLU A 151 4.80 10.37 22.85
CA GLU A 151 5.57 10.31 21.62
C GLU A 151 4.82 10.99 20.46
N THR A 152 5.56 11.45 19.45
CA THR A 152 4.99 12.02 18.21
C THR A 152 4.65 10.96 17.16
N TYR A 153 4.90 9.69 17.45
CA TYR A 153 4.65 8.57 16.55
C TYR A 153 3.76 7.50 17.21
N SER A 154 3.15 6.69 16.35
CA SER A 154 2.29 5.57 16.75
C SER A 154 3.02 4.25 16.55
N LYS A 155 2.47 3.18 17.12
CA LYS A 155 3.00 1.82 17.00
C LYS A 155 2.00 0.90 16.34
N TRP A 156 2.45 0.13 15.36
CA TRP A 156 1.70 -0.97 14.80
C TRP A 156 1.69 -2.18 15.73
N SER A 157 0.50 -2.72 15.96
CA SER A 157 0.29 -3.94 16.72
C SER A 157 -0.63 -4.90 15.97
N SER A 158 -0.40 -6.20 16.13
CA SER A 158 -1.23 -7.27 15.59
C SER A 158 -1.26 -8.43 16.57
N SER A 159 -2.40 -9.08 16.69
CA SER A 159 -2.54 -10.35 17.42
C SER A 159 -2.12 -11.57 16.61
N GLU A 160 -1.86 -11.41 15.31
CA GLU A 160 -1.60 -12.52 14.40
C GLU A 160 -0.14 -12.58 13.90
N ILE A 161 0.55 -11.43 13.86
CA ILE A 161 1.93 -11.33 13.40
C ILE A 161 2.74 -10.38 14.28
N ASP A 162 4.03 -10.69 14.45
CA ASP A 162 4.96 -9.76 15.09
C ASP A 162 5.28 -8.59 14.15
N LEU A 163 4.91 -7.38 14.58
CA LEU A 163 5.17 -6.13 13.87
C LEU A 163 6.31 -5.31 14.50
N THR A 164 7.03 -5.87 15.48
CA THR A 164 8.21 -5.21 16.07
C THR A 164 9.22 -4.78 15.01
N PRO A 165 9.59 -5.61 14.01
CA PRO A 165 10.51 -5.18 12.95
C PRO A 165 9.98 -4.02 12.11
N ILE A 166 8.67 -3.94 11.86
CA ILE A 166 8.08 -2.80 11.12
C ILE A 166 8.23 -1.50 11.92
N ASN A 167 7.93 -1.54 13.22
CA ASN A 167 8.09 -0.37 14.09
C ASN A 167 9.56 0.09 14.18
N GLU A 168 10.52 -0.85 14.20
CA GLU A 168 11.95 -0.51 14.13
C GLU A 168 12.33 0.17 12.81
N MET A 169 11.75 -0.26 11.69
CA MET A 169 11.95 0.39 10.40
C MET A 169 11.35 1.80 10.33
N GLU A 170 10.27 2.09 11.06
CA GLU A 170 9.71 3.45 11.15
C GLU A 170 10.68 4.40 11.88
N VAL A 171 11.31 3.94 12.96
CA VAL A 171 12.35 4.72 13.66
C VAL A 171 13.55 4.97 12.75
N LYS A 172 14.02 3.94 12.03
CA LYS A 172 15.10 4.09 11.04
C LYS A 172 14.73 5.06 9.92
N LEU A 173 13.49 5.02 9.44
CA LEU A 173 13.00 5.92 8.39
C LEU A 173 13.04 7.37 8.83
N LYS A 174 12.59 7.65 10.06
CA LYS A 174 12.64 8.98 10.65
C LYS A 174 14.07 9.50 10.67
N ASN A 175 15.02 8.69 11.16
CA ASN A 175 16.44 9.08 11.18
C ASN A 175 16.99 9.39 9.78
N LEU A 176 16.62 8.61 8.75
CA LEU A 176 17.04 8.89 7.37
C LEU A 176 16.48 10.21 6.84
N ARG A 177 15.24 10.54 7.19
CA ARG A 177 14.58 11.77 6.73
C ARG A 177 15.07 13.02 7.46
N ASP A 178 15.36 12.90 8.74
CA ASP A 178 15.91 13.99 9.54
C ASP A 178 17.34 14.35 9.11
N ASN A 179 18.05 13.42 8.44
CA ASN A 179 19.46 13.55 8.05
C ASN A 179 19.70 13.47 6.52
N ILE A 180 18.76 13.97 5.70
CA ILE A 180 18.90 13.91 4.24
C ILE A 180 20.16 14.65 3.76
N ILE A 181 21.01 13.95 3.00
CA ILE A 181 22.18 14.53 2.31
C ILE A 181 21.88 14.68 0.82
N LYS A 182 21.77 15.94 0.38
CA LYS A 182 21.40 16.31 -1.00
C LYS A 182 22.47 15.91 -2.03
N PRO A 183 22.07 15.66 -3.29
CA PRO A 183 23.00 15.48 -4.41
C PRO A 183 24.04 16.60 -4.51
N GLY A 184 25.30 16.21 -4.72
CA GLY A 184 26.45 17.13 -4.82
C GLY A 184 27.02 17.61 -3.48
N LYS A 185 26.45 17.20 -2.33
CA LYS A 185 27.05 17.43 -1.01
C LYS A 185 28.00 16.29 -0.63
N GLN A 186 28.99 16.59 0.19
CA GLN A 186 29.88 15.58 0.79
C GLN A 186 29.05 14.59 1.61
N GLY A 187 29.34 13.28 1.49
CA GLY A 187 28.58 12.22 2.17
C GLY A 187 27.35 11.71 1.41
N HIS A 188 27.00 12.31 0.26
CA HIS A 188 25.79 11.92 -0.48
C HIS A 188 25.87 10.48 -1.02
N ALA A 189 27.04 10.03 -1.47
CA ALA A 189 27.20 8.69 -2.03
C ALA A 189 26.94 7.61 -0.95
N GLU A 190 27.45 7.83 0.26
CA GLU A 190 27.24 7.00 1.43
C GLU A 190 25.78 7.01 1.87
N PHE A 191 25.16 8.19 1.97
CA PHE A 191 23.73 8.32 2.26
C PHE A 191 22.84 7.55 1.27
N LYS A 192 23.16 7.64 -0.04
CA LYS A 192 22.44 6.89 -1.07
C LYS A 192 22.56 5.37 -0.90
N LEU A 193 23.72 4.89 -0.43
CA LEU A 193 23.90 3.47 -0.10
C LEU A 193 23.11 3.08 1.14
N GLU A 194 23.06 3.94 2.15
CA GLU A 194 22.26 3.74 3.37
C GLU A 194 20.77 3.61 3.06
N VAL A 195 20.21 4.53 2.25
CA VAL A 195 18.82 4.47 1.79
C VAL A 195 18.53 3.18 1.03
N LYS A 196 19.43 2.76 0.13
CA LYS A 196 19.31 1.47 -0.57
C LYS A 196 19.34 0.28 0.40
N GLY A 197 20.18 0.35 1.43
CA GLY A 197 20.26 -0.64 2.50
C GLY A 197 18.95 -0.76 3.26
N TYR A 198 18.37 0.38 3.66
CA TYR A 198 17.07 0.46 4.31
C TYR A 198 15.97 -0.23 3.50
N TYR A 199 15.85 0.09 2.20
CA TYR A 199 14.83 -0.53 1.34
C TYR A 199 15.03 -2.04 1.17
N ARG A 200 16.28 -2.51 1.15
CA ARG A 200 16.60 -3.94 1.09
C ARG A 200 16.18 -4.66 2.37
N GLU A 201 16.48 -4.06 3.52
CA GLU A 201 16.08 -4.57 4.83
C GLU A 201 14.55 -4.62 4.96
N LEU A 202 13.87 -3.52 4.63
CA LEU A 202 12.42 -3.43 4.62
C LEU A 202 11.77 -4.49 3.72
N LYS A 203 12.34 -4.72 2.53
CA LYS A 203 11.87 -5.79 1.62
C LYS A 203 12.01 -7.18 2.25
N SER A 204 13.10 -7.44 2.96
CA SER A 204 13.32 -8.72 3.65
C SER A 204 12.25 -8.94 4.73
N ILE A 205 12.04 -7.94 5.60
CA ILE A 205 11.02 -7.97 6.66
C ILE A 205 9.63 -8.22 6.08
N ARG A 206 9.22 -7.44 5.07
CA ARG A 206 7.91 -7.55 4.43
C ARG A 206 7.70 -8.91 3.76
N THR A 207 8.75 -9.50 3.17
CA THR A 207 8.67 -10.85 2.59
C THR A 207 8.36 -11.92 3.65
N GLY A 208 8.97 -11.81 4.84
CA GLY A 208 8.63 -12.66 5.99
C GLY A 208 7.18 -12.50 6.42
N ILE A 209 6.71 -11.25 6.53
CA ILE A 209 5.32 -10.93 6.89
C ILE A 209 4.33 -11.51 5.87
N PHE A 210 4.57 -11.36 4.57
CA PHE A 210 3.64 -11.81 3.52
C PHE A 210 3.42 -13.33 3.53
N SER A 211 4.41 -14.10 3.95
CA SER A 211 4.25 -15.55 4.12
C SER A 211 3.25 -15.88 5.23
N ASN A 212 3.20 -15.07 6.29
CA ASN A 212 2.21 -15.19 7.36
C ASN A 212 0.84 -14.66 6.91
N LEU A 213 0.79 -13.51 6.23
CA LEU A 213 -0.46 -12.96 5.68
C LEU A 213 -1.16 -13.94 4.73
N TRP A 214 -0.40 -14.71 3.95
CA TRP A 214 -0.97 -15.74 3.08
C TRP A 214 -1.68 -16.84 3.88
N LYS A 215 -1.09 -17.30 4.99
CA LYS A 215 -1.72 -18.31 5.86
C LYS A 215 -3.00 -17.77 6.50
N ILE A 216 -2.96 -16.51 6.94
CA ILE A 216 -4.11 -15.81 7.52
C ILE A 216 -5.24 -15.70 6.49
N HIS A 217 -4.91 -15.31 5.25
CA HIS A 217 -5.86 -15.26 4.16
C HIS A 217 -6.56 -16.60 3.93
N LEU A 218 -5.81 -17.71 3.82
CA LEU A 218 -6.40 -19.03 3.58
C LEU A 218 -7.39 -19.41 4.69
N LYS A 219 -7.00 -19.19 5.96
CA LYS A 219 -7.87 -19.43 7.12
C LYS A 219 -9.14 -18.57 7.08
N ASN A 220 -8.99 -17.27 6.83
CA ASN A 220 -10.12 -16.33 6.83
C ASN A 220 -11.06 -16.54 5.63
N LYS A 221 -10.51 -16.85 4.45
CA LYS A 221 -11.26 -17.23 3.25
C LYS A 221 -12.15 -18.45 3.50
N ASP A 222 -11.59 -19.50 4.10
CA ASP A 222 -12.34 -20.73 4.40
C ASP A 222 -13.44 -20.51 5.43
N TYR A 223 -13.20 -19.67 6.44
CA TYR A 223 -14.23 -19.29 7.41
C TYR A 223 -15.35 -18.48 6.75
N TRP A 224 -14.99 -17.47 5.97
CA TRP A 224 -15.93 -16.58 5.29
C TRP A 224 -16.81 -17.31 4.28
N ILE A 225 -16.26 -18.26 3.51
CA ILE A 225 -17.04 -19.07 2.57
C ILE A 225 -18.04 -19.95 3.31
N ARG A 226 -17.66 -20.51 4.48
CA ARG A 226 -18.55 -21.35 5.28
C ARG A 226 -19.66 -20.56 5.96
N SER A 227 -19.39 -19.34 6.43
CA SER A 227 -20.38 -18.50 7.10
C SER A 227 -21.44 -17.90 6.17
N ARG A 228 -21.26 -18.02 4.84
CA ARG A 228 -22.20 -17.55 3.82
C ARG A 228 -23.00 -18.67 3.12
N LYS A 229 -22.79 -19.92 3.50
CA LYS A 229 -23.63 -21.05 3.10
C LYS A 229 -24.71 -21.29 4.13
#